data_AF-A0A966QIJ2-F1
#
_entry.id   AF-A0A966QIJ2-F1
#
_cell.length_a   1.000
_cell.length_b   1.000
_cell.length_c   1.000
_cell.angle_alpha   90.00
_cell.angle_beta   90.00
_cell.angle_gamma   90.00
#
_symmetry.space_group_name_H-M   'P 1'
#
loop_
_entity.id
_entity.type
_entity.pdbx_description
1 polymer ?
#
loop_
_entity_poly.entity_id
_entity_poly.type
_entity_poly.pdbx_seq_one_letter_code
_entity_poly.pdbx_strand_id
1 'polypeptide(L)'
;QLIDSVFFSSSGGMTENSGEVWPRQLPYLRSVVDYDQDSPVYRWTVAFDDGQLQSAFPETGGASSIEPISQTSTGRLRQVLVRGPGGELSLSGGQLRQRLGLRSSFVRFRPPEDPDTVMERLGSWLGLRPSLVAEGRGYGHGVGLSQWGTYGMALKGVSDVERLCGRLAMGVGNARDLKALGTSVAQWPKVSALLEKSDSKLLQALAQPLANPALLELGNRVVRALVDEPPLVLKEGGLFQKGYHAELDTLTELSTSGKDYLAALEVREREKTGISSLKVRYNKVFGYYLEVTKANLHLVPAEYFRKQTTVGAERFVTPELKEYEEKVLTAEEKRGALEFQLFNSLREQVVAQAAGLKAAADAVATLDGVLSLARCAAEYGYVRPMLDESEVLEIEAGRHPVVERMLQGERFVPNDIRLDGQNAQVQIITGPNMAGKSTVMRQVALTVVMAQAGSFVPAKRARIGRCDRVFTRVGASDNLARGQSTFMVEMSETANILHHATSKSLLVLDEIGRGTSTFDGVSIAWAVAEHLHNHVGARTLFATHYHELT
;
A
#
# COMPACT_ATOMS: atom_id res chain seq x y z
N GLN A 1 20.52 0.23 -11.27
CA GLN A 1 19.50 -0.27 -10.32
C GLN A 1 18.48 0.85 -10.14
N LEU A 2 17.28 0.70 -10.71
CA LEU A 2 16.17 1.58 -10.40
C LEU A 2 15.72 1.27 -8.97
N ILE A 3 15.45 2.31 -8.18
CA ILE A 3 14.92 2.17 -6.82
C ILE A 3 13.43 1.89 -6.98
N ASP A 4 12.97 0.71 -6.57
CA ASP A 4 11.54 0.42 -6.41
C ASP A 4 11.00 1.29 -5.27
N SER A 5 10.17 2.27 -5.62
CA SER A 5 9.53 3.16 -4.65
C SER A 5 8.09 2.71 -4.40
N VAL A 6 7.78 2.32 -3.16
CA VAL A 6 6.43 1.93 -2.72
C VAL A 6 5.75 3.08 -1.96
N PHE A 7 4.65 3.62 -2.49
CA PHE A 7 3.83 4.66 -1.86
C PHE A 7 2.38 4.15 -1.68
N PHE A 8 1.79 4.27 -0.48
CA PHE A 8 0.49 3.70 -0.05
C PHE A 8 -0.45 4.67 0.68
N SER A 9 -1.42 5.29 0.02
CA SER A 9 -2.30 6.28 0.67
C SER A 9 -2.93 5.84 2.01
N SER A 10 -2.95 6.75 2.99
CA SER A 10 -3.59 6.64 4.30
C SER A 10 -2.80 5.82 5.35
N SER A 11 -1.98 6.50 6.14
CA SER A 11 -1.17 5.99 7.25
C SER A 11 -1.85 6.12 8.62
N GLY A 12 -3.08 6.65 8.69
CA GLY A 12 -3.87 6.68 9.93
C GLY A 12 -3.48 7.79 10.91
N GLY A 13 -2.96 8.90 10.38
CA GLY A 13 -2.55 10.10 11.12
C GLY A 13 -1.04 10.32 11.19
N MET A 14 -0.22 9.28 10.95
CA MET A 14 1.24 9.44 10.93
C MET A 14 1.94 8.33 10.11
N THR A 15 2.85 8.70 9.21
CA THR A 15 3.72 7.75 8.49
C THR A 15 4.80 7.20 9.43
N GLU A 16 5.34 6.00 9.18
CA GLU A 16 6.38 5.42 10.03
C GLU A 16 7.78 6.03 9.76
N ASN A 17 8.71 5.87 10.70
CA ASN A 17 10.13 6.18 10.46
C ASN A 17 10.82 5.06 9.65
N SER A 18 11.73 5.41 8.73
CA SER A 18 12.45 4.43 7.92
C SER A 18 13.25 3.40 8.74
N GLY A 19 13.91 3.83 9.82
CA GLY A 19 14.65 2.93 10.71
C GLY A 19 13.77 2.00 11.56
N GLU A 20 12.46 2.27 11.62
CA GLU A 20 11.49 1.42 12.33
C GLU A 20 10.92 0.32 11.41
N VAL A 21 11.10 0.47 10.09
CA VAL A 21 10.61 -0.48 9.06
C VAL A 21 11.76 -1.25 8.40
N TRP A 22 12.88 -0.59 8.15
CA TRP A 22 14.03 -1.16 7.45
C TRP A 22 15.26 -1.21 8.35
N PRO A 23 16.17 -2.19 8.14
CA PRO A 23 17.43 -2.28 8.89
C PRO A 23 18.33 -1.04 8.74
N ARG A 24 18.15 -0.28 7.66
CA ARG A 24 18.92 0.95 7.38
C ARG A 24 18.04 2.17 7.63
N GLN A 25 18.45 3.00 8.59
CA GLN A 25 17.82 4.30 8.81
C GLN A 25 18.20 5.27 7.69
N LEU A 26 17.19 5.92 7.09
CA LEU A 26 17.36 6.94 6.06
C LEU A 26 17.00 8.30 6.69
N PRO A 27 17.98 9.19 6.97
CA PRO A 27 17.77 10.39 7.78
C PRO A 27 16.72 11.37 7.26
N TYR A 28 16.42 11.30 5.96
CA TYR A 28 15.45 12.12 5.23
C TYR A 28 14.06 11.47 5.09
N LEU A 29 13.91 10.16 5.39
CA LEU A 29 12.62 9.47 5.46
C LEU A 29 12.23 9.29 6.92
N ARG A 30 11.80 10.41 7.51
CA ARG A 30 11.24 10.48 8.86
C ARG A 30 9.72 10.42 8.80
N SER A 31 9.15 9.96 9.90
CA SER A 31 7.72 10.01 10.17
C SER A 31 7.20 11.45 10.00
N VAL A 32 6.09 11.59 9.29
CA VAL A 32 5.36 12.86 9.10
C VAL A 32 3.88 12.65 9.40
N VAL A 33 3.20 13.73 9.76
CA VAL A 33 1.75 13.72 9.95
C VAL A 33 1.07 13.42 8.62
N ASP A 34 0.14 12.47 8.66
CA ASP A 34 -0.74 12.15 7.55
C ASP A 34 -2.09 12.84 7.75
N TYR A 35 -2.44 13.73 6.82
CA TYR A 35 -3.63 14.59 6.92
C TYR A 35 -4.88 13.96 6.29
N ASP A 36 -4.76 12.78 5.67
CA ASP A 36 -5.88 12.08 5.05
C ASP A 36 -6.80 11.44 6.10
N GLN A 37 -7.81 12.19 6.56
CA GLN A 37 -8.84 11.72 7.49
C GLN A 37 -10.07 11.13 6.79
N ASP A 38 -10.25 11.43 5.50
CA ASP A 38 -11.44 11.06 4.72
C ASP A 38 -11.39 9.63 4.17
N SER A 39 -10.21 9.00 4.20
CA SER A 39 -10.03 7.63 3.75
C SER A 39 -10.84 6.62 4.58
N PRO A 40 -11.51 5.64 3.93
CA PRO A 40 -12.22 4.55 4.63
C PRO A 40 -11.26 3.56 5.32
N VAL A 41 -9.95 3.71 5.10
CA VAL A 41 -8.91 3.00 5.85
C VAL A 41 -8.20 3.90 6.87
N TYR A 42 -8.57 5.18 7.00
CA TYR A 42 -8.04 6.07 8.05
C TYR A 42 -8.36 5.52 9.44
N ARG A 43 -9.60 5.05 9.63
CA ARG A 43 -10.04 4.23 10.76
C ARG A 43 -10.83 3.05 10.23
N TRP A 44 -10.63 1.88 10.82
CA TRP A 44 -11.36 0.68 10.46
C TRP A 44 -11.53 -0.23 11.67
N THR A 45 -12.58 -1.02 11.63
CA THR A 45 -12.89 -2.01 12.67
C THR A 45 -13.09 -3.37 12.01
N VAL A 46 -12.49 -4.41 12.57
CA VAL A 46 -12.66 -5.79 12.13
C VAL A 46 -12.99 -6.64 13.37
N ALA A 47 -14.00 -7.47 13.28
CA ALA A 47 -14.41 -8.37 14.34
C ALA A 47 -14.02 -9.81 13.98
N PHE A 48 -13.57 -10.58 14.97
CA PHE A 48 -13.12 -11.96 14.81
C PHE A 48 -13.94 -12.90 15.69
N ASP A 49 -14.33 -14.05 15.15
CA ASP A 49 -14.92 -15.15 15.92
C ASP A 49 -13.86 -16.16 16.40
N ASP A 50 -14.24 -17.04 17.32
CA ASP A 50 -13.34 -18.07 17.88
C ASP A 50 -12.72 -18.98 16.81
N GLY A 51 -13.46 -19.30 15.75
CA GLY A 51 -12.99 -20.16 14.68
C GLY A 51 -11.90 -19.49 13.84
N GLN A 52 -12.08 -18.21 13.52
CA GLN A 52 -11.08 -17.38 12.84
C GLN A 52 -9.81 -17.22 13.68
N LEU A 53 -9.96 -16.98 14.99
CA LEU A 53 -8.82 -16.86 15.91
C LEU A 53 -8.07 -18.18 16.09
N GLN A 54 -8.79 -19.31 16.17
CA GLN A 54 -8.18 -20.63 16.25
C GLN A 54 -7.43 -21.00 14.95
N SER A 55 -7.97 -20.59 13.79
CA SER A 55 -7.28 -20.76 12.51
C SER A 55 -6.05 -19.85 12.37
N ALA A 56 -6.09 -18.63 12.92
CA ALA A 56 -4.98 -17.69 12.85
C ALA A 56 -3.85 -18.02 13.84
N PHE A 57 -4.19 -18.65 14.98
CA PHE A 57 -3.26 -19.00 16.04
C PHE A 57 -3.46 -20.44 16.52
N PRO A 58 -3.21 -21.45 15.67
CA PRO A 58 -3.32 -22.85 16.05
C PRO A 58 -2.36 -23.22 17.19
N GLU A 59 -1.22 -22.54 17.30
CA GLU A 59 -0.19 -22.84 18.31
C GLU A 59 -0.66 -22.56 19.74
N THR A 60 -1.48 -21.53 19.91
CA THR A 60 -2.07 -21.15 21.22
C THR A 60 -3.50 -21.67 21.37
N GLY A 61 -4.02 -22.41 20.39
CA GLY A 61 -5.40 -22.90 20.36
C GLY A 61 -6.45 -21.80 20.23
N GLY A 62 -6.09 -20.68 19.58
CA GLY A 62 -6.89 -19.44 19.53
C GLY A 62 -6.22 -18.25 20.20
N ALA A 63 -6.89 -17.10 20.23
CA ALA A 63 -6.39 -15.90 20.89
C ALA A 63 -7.45 -15.33 21.85
N SER A 64 -7.25 -15.58 23.14
CA SER A 64 -8.05 -15.01 24.22
C SER A 64 -7.69 -13.55 24.49
N SER A 65 -6.42 -13.18 24.26
CA SER A 65 -5.94 -11.79 24.36
C SER A 65 -4.76 -11.55 23.42
N ILE A 66 -4.66 -10.33 22.90
CA ILE A 66 -3.53 -9.85 22.11
C ILE A 66 -3.02 -8.55 22.73
N GLU A 67 -1.87 -8.61 23.36
CA GLU A 67 -1.29 -7.49 24.12
C GLU A 67 -0.03 -6.95 23.45
N PRO A 68 0.14 -5.62 23.35
CA PRO A 68 1.39 -5.03 22.87
C PRO A 68 2.54 -5.28 23.86
N ILE A 69 3.63 -5.87 23.38
CA ILE A 69 4.91 -5.94 24.13
C ILE A 69 5.68 -4.64 23.92
N SER A 70 5.74 -4.17 22.67
CA SER A 70 6.41 -2.91 22.31
C SER A 70 5.77 -2.26 21.09
N GLN A 71 5.89 -0.94 21.03
CA GLN A 71 5.38 -0.10 19.94
C GLN A 71 6.49 0.74 19.33
N THR A 72 6.32 1.11 18.07
CA THR A 72 7.17 2.09 17.39
C THR A 72 6.87 3.51 17.92
N SER A 73 7.73 4.45 17.56
CA SER A 73 7.54 5.88 17.88
C SER A 73 6.21 6.48 17.39
N THR A 74 5.55 5.83 16.42
CA THR A 74 4.27 6.29 15.84
C THR A 74 3.06 5.52 16.37
N GLY A 75 3.27 4.61 17.33
CA GLY A 75 2.22 3.83 17.99
C GLY A 75 1.84 2.53 17.28
N ARG A 76 2.58 2.12 16.24
CA ARG A 76 2.38 0.82 15.59
C ARG A 76 2.95 -0.29 16.44
N LEU A 77 2.33 -1.47 16.38
CA LEU A 77 2.80 -2.64 17.10
C LEU A 77 4.13 -3.12 16.51
N ARG A 78 5.19 -3.17 17.34
CA ARG A 78 6.49 -3.75 16.97
C ARG A 78 6.53 -5.22 17.35
N GLN A 79 6.19 -5.53 18.60
CA GLN A 79 5.99 -6.90 19.09
C GLN A 79 4.70 -7.01 19.90
N VAL A 80 4.08 -8.17 19.82
CA VAL A 80 2.85 -8.52 20.53
C VAL A 80 2.95 -9.89 21.17
N LEU A 81 2.23 -10.07 22.26
CA LEU A 81 2.00 -11.35 22.91
C LEU A 81 0.56 -11.79 22.65
N VAL A 82 0.40 -12.95 22.03
CA VAL A 82 -0.89 -13.61 21.84
C VAL A 82 -1.01 -14.68 22.92
N ARG A 83 -2.08 -14.64 23.72
CA ARG A 83 -2.39 -15.69 24.71
C ARG A 83 -3.63 -16.44 24.27
N GLY A 84 -3.59 -17.76 24.38
CA GLY A 84 -4.73 -18.63 24.14
C GLY A 84 -4.76 -19.80 25.13
N PRO A 85 -5.78 -20.68 25.04
CA PRO A 85 -5.95 -21.81 25.94
C PRO A 85 -4.75 -22.78 25.95
N GLY A 86 -3.99 -22.84 24.86
CA GLY A 86 -2.83 -23.71 24.68
C GLY A 86 -1.48 -23.09 25.06
N GLY A 87 -1.44 -21.82 25.47
CA GLY A 87 -0.20 -21.14 25.86
C GLY A 87 -0.05 -19.72 25.28
N GLU A 88 1.18 -19.23 25.23
CA GLU A 88 1.52 -17.87 24.76
C GLU A 88 2.44 -17.91 23.53
N LEU A 89 2.27 -16.94 22.62
CA LEU A 89 3.07 -16.80 21.41
C LEU A 89 3.45 -15.33 21.18
N SER A 90 4.75 -15.06 21.05
CA SER A 90 5.25 -13.72 20.70
C SER A 90 5.40 -13.57 19.19
N LEU A 91 4.88 -12.48 18.63
CA LEU A 91 4.93 -12.18 17.21
C LEU A 91 5.36 -10.72 16.97
N SER A 92 5.96 -10.46 15.81
CA SER A 92 6.08 -9.08 15.33
C SER A 92 4.72 -8.54 14.86
N GLY A 93 4.55 -7.21 14.87
CA GLY A 93 3.32 -6.58 14.37
C GLY A 93 3.05 -6.88 12.89
N GLY A 94 4.09 -7.10 12.08
CA GLY A 94 3.95 -7.53 10.68
C GLY A 94 3.39 -8.94 10.53
N GLN A 95 3.88 -9.88 11.34
CA GLN A 95 3.37 -11.26 11.39
C GLN A 95 1.92 -11.32 11.89
N LEU A 96 1.60 -10.53 12.92
CA LEU A 96 0.23 -10.40 13.41
C LEU A 96 -0.72 -9.90 12.32
N ARG A 97 -0.32 -8.83 11.62
CA ARG A 97 -1.09 -8.27 10.49
C ARG A 97 -1.37 -9.31 9.43
N GLN A 98 -0.36 -10.10 9.05
CA GLN A 98 -0.49 -11.13 8.02
C GLN A 98 -1.43 -12.26 8.47
N ARG A 99 -1.33 -12.72 9.72
CA ARG A 99 -2.16 -13.82 10.24
C ARG A 99 -3.63 -13.44 10.36
N LEU A 100 -3.93 -12.23 10.81
CA LEU A 100 -5.30 -11.74 11.00
C LEU A 100 -5.86 -10.97 9.78
N GLY A 101 -5.09 -10.85 8.69
CA GLY A 101 -5.52 -10.10 7.51
C GLY A 101 -5.77 -8.60 7.78
N LEU A 102 -5.08 -8.03 8.77
CA LEU A 102 -5.29 -6.64 9.18
C LEU A 102 -4.72 -5.66 8.14
N ARG A 103 -5.30 -4.46 8.06
CA ARG A 103 -4.88 -3.44 7.09
C ARG A 103 -3.55 -2.77 7.48
N SER A 104 -3.27 -2.65 8.78
CA SER A 104 -2.02 -2.09 9.30
C SER A 104 -1.64 -2.75 10.64
N SER A 105 -0.41 -2.48 11.11
CA SER A 105 -0.01 -2.78 12.49
C SER A 105 -0.34 -1.64 13.47
N PHE A 106 -0.98 -0.57 12.99
CA PHE A 106 -1.53 0.49 13.85
C PHE A 106 -2.93 0.06 14.31
N VAL A 107 -2.98 -0.84 15.27
CA VAL A 107 -4.21 -1.51 15.68
C VAL A 107 -4.25 -1.70 17.19
N ARG A 108 -5.45 -1.64 17.76
CA ARG A 108 -5.76 -1.98 19.15
C ARG A 108 -6.84 -3.06 19.17
N PHE A 109 -6.76 -3.91 20.17
CA PHE A 109 -7.75 -4.97 20.38
C PHE A 109 -8.56 -4.66 21.63
N ARG A 110 -9.86 -4.90 21.57
CA ARG A 110 -10.76 -4.79 22.71
C ARG A 110 -11.71 -5.97 22.76
N PRO A 111 -12.18 -6.33 23.97
CA PRO A 111 -13.30 -7.24 24.10
C PRO A 111 -14.56 -6.64 23.43
N PRO A 112 -15.52 -7.48 23.01
CA PRO A 112 -16.80 -7.00 22.50
C PRO A 112 -17.53 -6.19 23.57
N GLU A 113 -18.08 -5.03 23.21
CA GLU A 113 -18.94 -4.26 24.12
C GLU A 113 -20.26 -5.01 24.41
N ASP A 114 -20.89 -4.69 25.55
CA ASP A 114 -22.19 -5.25 25.90
C ASP A 114 -23.28 -4.66 24.99
N PRO A 115 -24.24 -5.47 24.51
CA PRO A 115 -25.18 -5.06 23.48
C PRO A 115 -26.22 -4.05 23.99
N ASP A 116 -26.22 -2.86 23.38
CA ASP A 116 -27.16 -1.78 23.68
C ASP A 116 -28.51 -1.97 22.99
N THR A 117 -28.59 -2.81 21.94
CA THR A 117 -29.83 -3.03 21.17
C THR A 117 -30.39 -4.45 21.28
N VAL A 118 -31.71 -4.58 21.09
CA VAL A 118 -32.45 -5.85 21.15
C VAL A 118 -31.96 -6.85 20.09
N MET A 119 -31.55 -6.36 18.91
CA MET A 119 -31.03 -7.21 17.83
C MET A 119 -29.63 -7.78 18.14
N GLU A 120 -28.78 -7.03 18.83
CA GLU A 120 -27.46 -7.52 19.27
C GLU A 120 -27.58 -8.52 20.43
N ARG A 121 -28.58 -8.34 21.31
CA ARG A 121 -28.94 -9.32 22.35
C ARG A 121 -29.46 -10.63 21.75
N LEU A 122 -30.20 -10.56 20.64
CA LEU A 122 -30.61 -11.74 19.86
C LEU A 122 -29.42 -12.44 19.19
N GLY A 123 -28.48 -11.69 18.61
CA GLY A 123 -27.22 -12.24 18.06
C GLY A 123 -26.35 -12.92 19.12
N SER A 124 -26.34 -12.38 20.34
CA SER A 124 -25.72 -13.03 21.50
C SER A 124 -26.35 -14.36 21.86
N TRP A 125 -27.67 -14.48 21.79
CA TRP A 125 -28.39 -15.69 22.15
C TRP A 125 -28.19 -16.81 21.12
N LEU A 126 -27.89 -16.43 19.87
CA LEU A 126 -27.59 -17.31 18.75
C LEU A 126 -26.11 -17.73 18.63
N GLY A 127 -25.23 -17.30 19.56
CA GLY A 127 -23.81 -17.67 19.56
C GLY A 127 -22.97 -17.00 18.48
N LEU A 128 -23.43 -15.88 17.92
CA LEU A 128 -22.77 -15.13 16.84
C LEU A 128 -21.95 -13.94 17.37
N ARG A 129 -21.55 -13.95 18.65
CA ARG A 129 -20.72 -12.86 19.18
C ARG A 129 -19.31 -12.94 18.60
N PRO A 130 -18.73 -11.83 18.14
CA PRO A 130 -17.30 -11.78 17.93
C PRO A 130 -16.61 -12.00 19.29
N SER A 131 -15.48 -12.69 19.28
CA SER A 131 -14.67 -12.94 20.47
C SER A 131 -13.63 -11.84 20.69
N LEU A 132 -13.25 -11.14 19.61
CA LEU A 132 -12.27 -10.06 19.65
C LEU A 132 -12.57 -9.02 18.57
N VAL A 133 -12.47 -7.74 18.93
CA VAL A 133 -12.62 -6.62 17.98
C VAL A 133 -11.28 -5.89 17.85
N ALA A 134 -10.85 -5.69 16.60
CA ALA A 134 -9.66 -4.93 16.26
C ALA A 134 -10.05 -3.57 15.66
N GLU A 135 -9.60 -2.50 16.29
CA GLU A 135 -9.75 -1.13 15.81
C GLU A 135 -8.39 -0.63 15.33
N GLY A 136 -8.27 -0.35 14.04
CA GLY A 136 -7.03 0.08 13.44
C GLY A 136 -7.12 1.34 12.63
N ARG A 137 -5.94 1.83 12.25
CA ARG A 137 -5.76 3.07 11.50
C ARG A 137 -4.81 2.90 10.34
N GLY A 138 -5.10 3.58 9.24
CA GLY A 138 -4.32 3.53 8.01
C GLY A 138 -4.15 2.13 7.41
N TYR A 139 -3.26 2.04 6.43
CA TYR A 139 -2.91 0.84 5.70
C TYR A 139 -1.37 0.72 5.58
N GLY A 140 -0.81 -0.43 5.94
CA GLY A 140 0.64 -0.64 5.91
C GLY A 140 1.44 0.23 6.89
N HIS A 141 2.65 0.66 6.49
CA HIS A 141 3.61 1.41 7.32
C HIS A 141 3.91 2.84 6.81
N GLY A 142 3.66 3.17 5.53
CA GLY A 142 3.70 4.56 5.04
C GLY A 142 5.07 5.23 4.84
N VAL A 143 6.19 4.49 4.71
CA VAL A 143 7.54 5.08 4.53
C VAL A 143 7.90 5.24 3.04
N GLY A 144 8.25 6.46 2.61
CA GLY A 144 8.61 6.82 1.21
C GLY A 144 7.75 7.99 0.65
N LEU A 145 8.18 8.72 -0.41
CA LEU A 145 7.46 9.85 -1.07
C LEU A 145 5.92 9.75 -1.20
N SER A 146 5.34 10.92 -1.46
CA SER A 146 3.92 11.22 -1.64
C SER A 146 3.09 10.15 -2.38
N GLN A 147 2.07 9.69 -1.66
CA GLN A 147 1.03 8.75 -2.08
C GLN A 147 -0.17 9.48 -2.69
N TRP A 148 -0.07 10.79 -2.94
CA TRP A 148 -1.16 11.58 -3.50
C TRP A 148 -1.71 11.02 -4.81
N GLY A 149 -0.87 10.26 -5.49
CA GLY A 149 -1.27 9.47 -6.62
C GLY A 149 -2.14 8.26 -6.24
N THR A 150 -1.53 7.27 -5.60
CA THR A 150 -2.22 6.04 -5.16
C THR A 150 -3.48 6.32 -4.33
N TYR A 151 -3.53 7.46 -3.63
CA TYR A 151 -4.68 8.02 -2.91
C TYR A 151 -5.85 8.39 -3.81
N GLY A 152 -5.60 9.02 -4.96
CA GLY A 152 -6.63 9.36 -5.95
C GLY A 152 -7.31 8.11 -6.54
N MET A 153 -6.55 7.02 -6.69
CA MET A 153 -7.06 5.72 -7.14
C MET A 153 -7.79 4.95 -6.02
N ALA A 154 -7.20 4.89 -4.83
CA ALA A 154 -7.77 4.18 -3.67
C ALA A 154 -9.08 4.82 -3.18
N LEU A 155 -9.20 6.15 -3.21
CA LEU A 155 -10.44 6.88 -2.89
C LEU A 155 -11.59 6.61 -3.88
N LYS A 156 -11.32 6.02 -5.05
CA LYS A 156 -12.31 5.79 -6.11
C LYS A 156 -12.47 4.32 -6.51
N GLY A 157 -11.91 3.38 -5.74
CA GLY A 157 -12.04 1.95 -5.99
C GLY A 157 -11.21 1.41 -7.16
N VAL A 158 -10.14 2.12 -7.55
CA VAL A 158 -9.18 1.64 -8.55
C VAL A 158 -8.01 0.98 -7.82
N SER A 159 -7.84 -0.31 -8.05
CA SER A 159 -6.76 -1.14 -7.54
C SER A 159 -5.53 -1.07 -8.47
N ASP A 160 -4.39 -1.54 -7.97
CA ASP A 160 -3.15 -1.68 -8.73
C ASP A 160 -3.28 -2.77 -9.82
N VAL A 161 -3.87 -2.39 -10.95
CA VAL A 161 -4.20 -3.31 -12.05
C VAL A 161 -2.94 -3.94 -12.66
N GLU A 162 -1.81 -3.22 -12.72
CA GLU A 162 -0.56 -3.76 -13.25
C GLU A 162 -0.09 -4.95 -12.41
N ARG A 163 0.00 -4.78 -11.08
CA ARG A 163 0.41 -5.86 -10.18
C ARG A 163 -0.59 -7.00 -10.14
N LEU A 164 -1.89 -6.69 -10.16
CA LEU A 164 -2.95 -7.71 -10.20
C LEU A 164 -2.86 -8.54 -11.49
N CYS A 165 -2.66 -7.90 -12.64
CA CYS A 165 -2.44 -8.57 -13.91
C CYS A 165 -1.19 -9.46 -13.87
N GLY A 166 -0.07 -8.98 -13.31
CA GLY A 166 1.15 -9.77 -13.13
C GLY A 166 0.94 -11.02 -12.28
N ARG A 167 0.25 -10.89 -11.14
CA ARG A 167 -0.10 -12.04 -10.26
C ARG A 167 -0.97 -13.07 -10.98
N LEU A 168 -1.95 -12.61 -11.75
CA LEU A 168 -2.85 -13.48 -12.52
C LEU A 168 -2.09 -14.20 -13.65
N ALA A 169 -1.18 -13.52 -14.35
CA ALA A 169 -0.33 -14.11 -15.38
C ALA A 169 0.64 -15.17 -14.81
N MET A 170 1.15 -14.98 -13.60
CA MET A 170 1.99 -15.97 -12.91
C MET A 170 1.21 -17.12 -12.28
N GLY A 171 -0.13 -17.10 -12.34
CA GLY A 171 -0.99 -18.12 -11.73
C GLY A 171 -1.06 -18.07 -10.19
N VAL A 172 -0.55 -17.01 -9.56
CA VAL A 172 -0.56 -16.81 -8.10
C VAL A 172 -1.76 -15.97 -7.65
N GLY A 173 -2.44 -15.30 -8.58
CA GLY A 173 -3.63 -14.48 -8.29
C GLY A 173 -4.86 -15.28 -7.91
N ASN A 174 -5.70 -14.74 -7.02
CA ASN A 174 -6.94 -15.35 -6.54
C ASN A 174 -8.21 -14.64 -7.07
N ALA A 175 -9.40 -15.09 -6.65
CA ALA A 175 -10.67 -14.50 -7.09
C ALA A 175 -10.86 -13.04 -6.62
N ARG A 176 -10.30 -12.66 -5.46
CA ARG A 176 -10.31 -11.26 -5.01
C ARG A 176 -9.47 -10.38 -5.90
N ASP A 177 -8.30 -10.86 -6.32
CA ASP A 177 -7.44 -10.14 -7.27
C ASP A 177 -8.17 -9.89 -8.60
N LEU A 178 -8.87 -10.91 -9.10
CA LEU A 178 -9.66 -10.82 -10.34
C LEU A 178 -10.84 -9.83 -10.18
N LYS A 179 -11.63 -9.92 -9.10
CA LYS A 179 -12.73 -8.97 -8.81
C LYS A 179 -12.23 -7.52 -8.68
N ALA A 180 -11.11 -7.31 -7.97
CA ALA A 180 -10.50 -6.00 -7.80
C ALA A 180 -10.05 -5.41 -9.15
N LEU A 181 -9.43 -6.23 -10.00
CA LEU A 181 -9.07 -5.83 -11.37
C LEU A 181 -10.32 -5.45 -12.17
N GLY A 182 -11.33 -6.31 -12.21
CA GLY A 182 -12.56 -6.07 -12.97
C GLY A 182 -13.28 -4.79 -12.54
N THR A 183 -13.38 -4.56 -11.23
CA THR A 183 -14.00 -3.35 -10.65
C THR A 183 -13.24 -2.09 -11.06
N SER A 184 -11.91 -2.15 -11.06
CA SER A 184 -11.03 -1.03 -11.45
C SER A 184 -11.18 -0.68 -12.92
N VAL A 185 -11.10 -1.71 -13.78
CA VAL A 185 -11.21 -1.57 -15.23
C VAL A 185 -12.58 -0.99 -15.63
N ALA A 186 -13.65 -1.39 -14.93
CA ALA A 186 -15.00 -0.87 -15.19
C ALA A 186 -15.16 0.64 -14.90
N GLN A 187 -14.27 1.26 -14.13
CA GLN A 187 -14.31 2.71 -13.87
C GLN A 187 -13.56 3.54 -14.93
N TRP A 188 -12.64 2.95 -15.68
CA TRP A 188 -11.77 3.69 -16.62
C TRP A 188 -12.51 4.52 -17.67
N PRO A 189 -13.64 4.10 -18.25
CA PRO A 189 -14.37 4.93 -19.21
C PRO A 189 -14.86 6.27 -18.61
N LYS A 190 -15.22 6.28 -17.31
CA LYS A 190 -15.62 7.52 -16.63
C LYS A 190 -14.44 8.48 -16.50
N VAL A 191 -13.25 7.94 -16.23
CA VAL A 191 -12.01 8.72 -16.16
C VAL A 191 -11.68 9.26 -17.55
N SER A 192 -11.71 8.40 -18.57
CA SER A 192 -11.47 8.77 -19.97
C SER A 192 -12.38 9.94 -20.40
N ALA A 193 -13.69 9.85 -20.15
CA ALA A 193 -14.65 10.90 -20.49
C ALA A 193 -14.40 12.25 -19.77
N LEU A 194 -13.73 12.25 -18.61
CA LEU A 194 -13.31 13.49 -17.94
C LEU A 194 -12.04 14.08 -18.58
N LEU A 195 -11.11 13.22 -19.00
CA LEU A 195 -9.86 13.64 -19.63
C LEU A 195 -10.07 14.19 -21.04
N GLU A 196 -11.00 13.61 -21.81
CA GLU A 196 -11.35 14.05 -23.17
C GLU A 196 -11.92 15.48 -23.21
N LYS A 197 -12.51 15.95 -22.10
CA LYS A 197 -13.04 17.31 -21.99
C LYS A 197 -11.96 18.39 -21.83
N SER A 198 -10.71 17.99 -21.59
CA SER A 198 -9.61 18.93 -21.41
C SER A 198 -8.94 19.28 -22.75
N ASP A 199 -8.49 20.53 -22.89
CA ASP A 199 -7.72 20.99 -24.05
C ASP A 199 -6.26 20.50 -24.07
N SER A 200 -5.79 19.87 -22.98
CA SER A 200 -4.43 19.33 -22.90
C SER A 200 -4.26 18.08 -23.77
N LYS A 201 -3.36 18.16 -24.75
CA LYS A 201 -2.95 17.02 -25.60
C LYS A 201 -2.48 15.81 -24.79
N LEU A 202 -1.78 16.03 -23.67
CA LEU A 202 -1.33 14.96 -22.79
C LEU A 202 -2.55 14.24 -22.18
N LEU A 203 -3.50 14.99 -21.63
CA LEU A 203 -4.68 14.38 -20.99
C LEU A 203 -5.55 13.65 -22.02
N GLN A 204 -5.69 14.19 -23.23
CA GLN A 204 -6.37 13.51 -24.34
C GLN A 204 -5.66 12.22 -24.76
N ALA A 205 -4.32 12.19 -24.79
CA ALA A 205 -3.55 10.97 -25.08
C ALA A 205 -3.71 9.91 -23.99
N LEU A 206 -3.75 10.32 -22.71
CA LEU A 206 -3.99 9.42 -21.58
C LEU A 206 -5.42 8.84 -21.56
N ALA A 207 -6.38 9.51 -22.21
CA ALA A 207 -7.76 9.02 -22.30
C ALA A 207 -7.91 7.78 -23.21
N GLN A 208 -7.07 7.66 -24.24
CA GLN A 208 -7.21 6.65 -25.30
C GLN A 208 -7.13 5.20 -24.77
N PRO A 209 -6.12 4.81 -23.96
CA PRO A 209 -6.05 3.43 -23.43
C PRO A 209 -7.20 3.11 -22.47
N LEU A 210 -7.71 4.11 -21.76
CA LEU A 210 -8.80 3.98 -20.79
C LEU A 210 -10.19 3.82 -21.44
N ALA A 211 -10.33 4.26 -22.70
CA ALA A 211 -11.55 4.15 -23.49
C ALA A 211 -11.69 2.80 -24.22
N ASN A 212 -10.74 1.86 -24.06
CA ASN A 212 -10.72 0.61 -24.81
C ASN A 212 -11.98 -0.24 -24.52
N PRO A 213 -12.87 -0.47 -25.52
CA PRO A 213 -14.13 -1.20 -25.31
C PRO A 213 -13.93 -2.65 -24.87
N ALA A 214 -12.86 -3.31 -25.34
CA ALA A 214 -12.56 -4.70 -24.97
C ALA A 214 -12.18 -4.81 -23.48
N LEU A 215 -11.47 -3.81 -22.94
CA LEU A 215 -11.14 -3.75 -21.52
C LEU A 215 -12.40 -3.50 -20.68
N LEU A 216 -13.27 -2.59 -21.12
CA LEU A 216 -14.56 -2.36 -20.44
C LEU A 216 -15.42 -3.62 -20.41
N GLU A 217 -15.52 -4.34 -21.52
CA GLU A 217 -16.28 -5.59 -21.58
C GLU A 217 -15.69 -6.64 -20.62
N LEU A 218 -14.36 -6.79 -20.62
CA LEU A 218 -13.65 -7.67 -19.68
C LEU A 218 -13.95 -7.30 -18.22
N GLY A 219 -13.83 -6.03 -17.86
CA GLY A 219 -14.12 -5.55 -16.50
C GLY A 219 -15.56 -5.85 -16.07
N ASN A 220 -16.53 -5.52 -16.93
CA ASN A 220 -17.95 -5.78 -16.69
C ASN A 220 -18.28 -7.28 -16.62
N ARG A 221 -17.59 -8.12 -17.39
CA ARG A 221 -17.75 -9.57 -17.35
C ARG A 221 -17.27 -10.12 -16.00
N VAL A 222 -16.08 -9.70 -15.56
CA VAL A 222 -15.54 -10.11 -14.26
C VAL A 222 -16.43 -9.68 -13.09
N VAL A 223 -16.91 -8.43 -13.10
CA VAL A 223 -17.79 -7.90 -12.04
C VAL A 223 -19.10 -8.66 -11.94
N ARG A 224 -19.69 -9.05 -13.08
CA ARG A 224 -20.93 -9.86 -13.15
C ARG A 224 -20.70 -11.32 -12.79
N ALA A 225 -19.50 -11.85 -13.04
CA ALA A 225 -19.20 -13.24 -12.79
C ALA A 225 -19.00 -13.54 -11.31
N LEU A 226 -18.20 -12.71 -10.61
CA LEU A 226 -17.76 -12.99 -9.25
C LEU A 226 -18.65 -12.34 -8.20
N VAL A 227 -18.82 -13.03 -7.06
CA VAL A 227 -19.48 -12.44 -5.87
C VAL A 227 -18.74 -11.18 -5.40
N ASP A 228 -19.39 -10.35 -4.59
CA ASP A 228 -18.79 -9.08 -4.16
C ASP A 228 -17.60 -9.27 -3.23
N GLU A 229 -17.65 -10.30 -2.39
CA GLU A 229 -16.55 -10.70 -1.51
C GLU A 229 -16.14 -12.16 -1.76
N PRO A 230 -15.35 -12.45 -2.81
CA PRO A 230 -14.93 -13.81 -3.09
C PRO A 230 -14.07 -14.37 -1.94
N PRO A 231 -14.21 -15.66 -1.60
CA PRO A 231 -13.31 -16.30 -0.63
C PRO A 231 -11.86 -16.27 -1.12
N LEU A 232 -10.93 -16.33 -0.17
CA LEU A 232 -9.51 -16.21 -0.46
C LEU A 232 -8.94 -17.51 -1.02
N VAL A 233 -9.50 -18.64 -0.60
CA VAL A 233 -9.11 -20.00 -1.02
C VAL A 233 -10.06 -20.45 -2.13
N LEU A 234 -9.53 -20.68 -3.33
CA LEU A 234 -10.33 -21.09 -4.50
C LEU A 234 -11.05 -22.45 -4.31
N LYS A 235 -10.56 -23.30 -3.41
CA LYS A 235 -11.13 -24.63 -3.13
C LYS A 235 -12.37 -24.59 -2.22
N GLU A 236 -12.65 -23.47 -1.56
CA GLU A 236 -13.80 -23.35 -0.65
C GLU A 236 -15.15 -23.17 -1.39
N GLY A 237 -15.10 -22.95 -2.70
CA GLY A 237 -16.29 -22.72 -3.52
C GLY A 237 -16.91 -21.33 -3.29
N GLY A 238 -18.04 -21.04 -3.95
CA GLY A 238 -18.76 -19.78 -3.74
C GLY A 238 -18.09 -18.57 -4.41
N LEU A 239 -17.34 -18.80 -5.49
CA LEU A 239 -16.63 -17.73 -6.20
C LEU A 239 -17.57 -16.88 -7.07
N PHE A 240 -18.62 -17.49 -7.62
CA PHE A 240 -19.46 -16.92 -8.67
C PHE A 240 -20.85 -16.48 -8.18
N GLN A 241 -21.38 -15.43 -8.80
CA GLN A 241 -22.75 -14.97 -8.60
C GLN A 241 -23.76 -16.01 -9.09
N LYS A 242 -24.91 -16.11 -8.41
CA LYS A 242 -26.05 -16.90 -8.89
C LYS A 242 -26.50 -16.39 -10.27
N GLY A 243 -26.77 -17.30 -11.19
CA GLY A 243 -27.19 -16.97 -12.56
C GLY A 243 -26.03 -16.76 -13.54
N TYR A 244 -24.77 -16.87 -13.10
CA TYR A 244 -23.62 -16.79 -14.02
C TYR A 244 -23.49 -18.05 -14.89
N HIS A 245 -23.76 -19.23 -14.33
CA HIS A 245 -23.65 -20.50 -15.03
C HIS A 245 -24.71 -21.49 -14.56
N ALA A 246 -25.58 -21.95 -15.47
CA ALA A 246 -26.76 -22.75 -15.12
C ALA A 246 -26.42 -24.08 -14.43
N GLU A 247 -25.36 -24.77 -14.87
CA GLU A 247 -24.92 -26.01 -14.21
C GLU A 247 -24.36 -25.74 -12.81
N LEU A 248 -23.69 -24.58 -12.62
CA LEU A 248 -23.15 -24.20 -11.33
C LEU A 248 -24.26 -23.86 -10.34
N ASP A 249 -25.30 -23.17 -10.81
CA ASP A 249 -26.50 -22.89 -10.02
C ASP A 249 -27.19 -24.18 -9.59
N THR A 250 -27.34 -25.14 -10.52
CA THR A 250 -27.93 -26.46 -10.22
C THR A 250 -27.12 -27.20 -9.16
N LEU A 251 -25.79 -27.24 -9.29
CA LEU A 251 -24.91 -27.88 -8.31
C LEU A 251 -24.95 -27.15 -6.96
N THR A 252 -25.04 -25.82 -6.97
CA THR A 252 -25.15 -25.01 -5.74
C THR A 252 -26.47 -25.27 -5.03
N GLU A 253 -27.59 -25.37 -5.75
CA GLU A 253 -28.90 -25.69 -5.17
C GLU A 253 -28.93 -27.11 -4.57
N LEU A 254 -28.31 -28.10 -5.22
CA LEU A 254 -28.12 -29.45 -4.69
C LEU A 254 -27.32 -29.46 -3.37
N SER A 255 -26.24 -28.66 -3.30
CA SER A 255 -25.45 -28.52 -2.08
C SER A 255 -26.20 -27.80 -0.94
N THR A 256 -27.01 -26.78 -1.27
CA THR A 256 -27.63 -25.90 -0.28
C THR A 256 -28.93 -26.48 0.29
N SER A 257 -29.72 -27.18 -0.55
CA SER A 257 -30.89 -27.97 -0.13
C SER A 257 -30.54 -29.15 0.81
N GLY A 258 -29.24 -29.49 0.87
CA GLY A 258 -28.52 -30.12 1.97
C GLY A 258 -29.18 -30.03 3.34
N LYS A 259 -29.26 -28.79 3.83
CA LYS A 259 -29.59 -28.52 5.23
C LYS A 259 -31.06 -28.77 5.56
N ASP A 260 -31.96 -28.44 4.65
CA ASP A 260 -33.40 -28.62 4.85
C ASP A 260 -33.78 -30.09 4.83
N TYR A 261 -33.17 -30.88 3.94
CA TYR A 261 -33.35 -32.33 3.92
C TYR A 261 -32.81 -32.99 5.19
N LEU A 262 -31.63 -32.60 5.68
CA LEU A 262 -31.06 -33.14 6.91
C LEU A 262 -31.89 -32.78 8.15
N ALA A 263 -32.44 -31.56 8.21
CA ALA A 263 -33.36 -31.16 9.27
C ALA A 263 -34.66 -31.99 9.24
N ALA A 264 -35.23 -32.22 8.05
CA ALA A 264 -36.40 -33.07 7.88
C ALA A 264 -36.12 -34.53 8.24
N LEU A 265 -34.93 -35.04 7.92
CA LEU A 265 -34.48 -36.38 8.30
C LEU A 265 -34.30 -36.51 9.81
N GLU A 266 -33.73 -35.51 10.48
CA GLU A 266 -33.57 -35.49 11.94
C GLU A 266 -34.92 -35.60 12.64
N VAL A 267 -35.93 -34.83 12.22
CA VAL A 267 -37.28 -34.89 12.79
C VAL A 267 -37.90 -36.27 12.58
N ARG A 268 -37.82 -36.79 11.35
CA ARG A 268 -38.39 -38.09 11.00
C ARG A 268 -37.77 -39.24 11.80
N GLU A 269 -36.45 -39.24 11.97
CA GLU A 269 -35.76 -40.26 12.75
C GLU A 269 -36.00 -40.11 14.26
N ARG A 270 -36.18 -38.88 14.78
CA ARG A 270 -36.63 -38.67 16.18
C ARG A 270 -38.02 -39.26 16.42
N GLU A 271 -38.96 -39.01 15.52
CA GLU A 271 -40.33 -39.54 15.63
C GLU A 271 -40.37 -41.06 15.50
N LYS A 272 -39.62 -41.62 14.56
CA LYS A 272 -39.54 -43.07 14.31
C LYS A 272 -38.92 -43.85 15.48
N THR A 273 -37.87 -43.31 16.10
CA THR A 273 -37.12 -44.01 17.16
C THR A 273 -37.61 -43.65 18.58
N GLY A 274 -38.36 -42.56 18.74
CA GLY A 274 -38.71 -41.99 20.04
C GLY A 274 -37.54 -41.31 20.77
N ILE A 275 -36.38 -41.17 20.13
CA ILE A 275 -35.16 -40.61 20.74
C ILE A 275 -35.12 -39.09 20.54
N SER A 276 -35.70 -38.34 21.47
CA SER A 276 -35.74 -36.85 21.40
C SER A 276 -34.36 -36.19 21.34
N SER A 277 -33.31 -36.86 21.84
CA SER A 277 -31.93 -36.35 21.86
C SER A 277 -31.15 -36.60 20.56
N LEU A 278 -31.69 -37.35 19.59
CA LEU A 278 -31.01 -37.72 18.35
C LEU A 278 -30.68 -36.47 17.54
N LYS A 279 -29.45 -36.35 17.02
CA LYS A 279 -29.02 -35.21 16.18
C LYS A 279 -28.30 -35.68 14.94
N VAL A 280 -28.57 -35.05 13.80
CA VAL A 280 -27.79 -35.26 12.57
C VAL A 280 -26.64 -34.26 12.54
N ARG A 281 -25.41 -34.77 12.46
CA ARG A 281 -24.17 -33.96 12.56
C ARG A 281 -23.21 -34.36 11.44
N TYR A 282 -22.30 -33.47 11.11
CA TYR A 282 -21.24 -33.70 10.12
C TYR A 282 -19.86 -33.67 10.78
N ASN A 283 -18.94 -34.50 10.30
CA ASN A 283 -17.53 -34.46 10.64
C ASN A 283 -16.67 -34.73 9.39
N LYS A 284 -15.57 -33.99 9.22
CA LYS A 284 -14.66 -34.14 8.05
C LYS A 284 -14.10 -35.56 7.86
N VAL A 285 -13.96 -36.36 8.91
CA VAL A 285 -13.34 -37.71 8.87
C VAL A 285 -14.37 -38.79 8.55
N PHE A 286 -15.60 -38.66 9.06
CA PHE A 286 -16.60 -39.73 9.01
C PHE A 286 -17.89 -39.35 8.29
N GLY A 287 -18.00 -38.12 7.77
CA GLY A 287 -19.18 -37.70 7.04
C GLY A 287 -20.35 -37.29 7.92
N TYR A 288 -21.56 -37.45 7.38
CA TYR A 288 -22.80 -37.26 8.13
C TYR A 288 -23.08 -38.48 9.02
N TYR A 289 -23.60 -38.23 10.22
CA TYR A 289 -23.96 -39.27 11.18
C TYR A 289 -25.11 -38.83 12.09
N LEU A 290 -25.81 -39.82 12.63
CA LEU A 290 -26.81 -39.70 13.68
C LEU A 290 -26.12 -39.91 15.03
N GLU A 291 -26.14 -38.91 15.90
CA GLU A 291 -25.58 -39.00 17.25
C GLU A 291 -26.67 -39.39 18.24
N VAL A 292 -26.49 -40.53 18.93
CA VAL A 292 -27.42 -41.08 19.91
C VAL A 292 -26.72 -41.23 21.26
N THR A 293 -27.34 -40.74 22.33
CA THR A 293 -26.79 -40.84 23.69
C THR A 293 -26.76 -42.29 24.18
N LYS A 294 -25.78 -42.63 25.05
CA LYS A 294 -25.65 -44.01 25.58
C LYS A 294 -26.91 -44.54 26.26
N ALA A 295 -27.69 -43.67 26.92
CA ALA A 295 -28.94 -44.02 27.57
C ALA A 295 -30.01 -44.54 26.58
N ASN A 296 -29.97 -44.07 25.33
CA ASN A 296 -30.99 -44.34 24.32
C ASN A 296 -30.56 -45.42 23.29
N LEU A 297 -29.42 -46.09 23.50
CA LEU A 297 -28.91 -47.10 22.56
C LEU A 297 -29.84 -48.30 22.35
N HIS A 298 -30.61 -48.66 23.38
CA HIS A 298 -31.58 -49.75 23.32
C HIS A 298 -32.77 -49.46 22.38
N LEU A 299 -32.96 -48.20 21.97
CA LEU A 299 -33.99 -47.76 21.04
C LEU A 299 -33.48 -47.64 19.60
N VAL A 300 -32.18 -47.87 19.36
CA VAL A 300 -31.58 -47.74 18.04
C VAL A 300 -32.01 -48.93 17.15
N PRO A 301 -32.59 -48.68 15.97
CA PRO A 301 -32.98 -49.75 15.05
C PRO A 301 -31.79 -50.59 14.56
N ALA A 302 -32.02 -51.87 14.25
CA ALA A 302 -30.97 -52.78 13.77
C ALA A 302 -30.38 -52.40 12.40
N GLU A 303 -31.11 -51.60 11.61
CA GLU A 303 -30.71 -51.10 10.29
C GLU A 303 -29.69 -49.95 10.34
N TYR A 304 -29.37 -49.45 11.54
CA TYR A 304 -28.39 -48.40 11.73
C TYR A 304 -26.97 -48.98 11.83
N PHE A 305 -26.07 -48.51 10.97
CA PHE A 305 -24.67 -48.95 10.99
C PHE A 305 -23.86 -48.07 11.94
N ARG A 306 -23.29 -48.64 12.99
CA ARG A 306 -22.44 -47.92 13.93
C ARG A 306 -21.11 -47.52 13.27
N LYS A 307 -20.77 -46.22 13.29
CA LYS A 307 -19.48 -45.69 12.81
C LYS A 307 -18.46 -45.45 13.93
N GLN A 308 -18.87 -44.94 15.09
CA GLN A 308 -17.93 -44.54 16.15
C GLN A 308 -18.59 -44.50 17.52
N THR A 309 -17.85 -44.88 18.57
CA THR A 309 -18.23 -44.71 19.97
C THR A 309 -17.46 -43.53 20.58
N THR A 310 -18.16 -42.66 21.31
CA THR A 310 -17.59 -41.55 22.07
C THR A 310 -17.87 -41.71 23.56
N VAL A 311 -17.34 -40.81 24.39
CA VAL A 311 -17.48 -40.89 25.86
C VAL A 311 -18.95 -40.90 26.30
N GLY A 312 -19.82 -40.10 25.66
CA GLY A 312 -21.24 -39.97 26.03
C GLY A 312 -22.27 -40.46 24.99
N ALA A 313 -21.86 -40.78 23.76
CA ALA A 313 -22.76 -41.09 22.66
C ALA A 313 -22.17 -42.12 21.68
N GLU A 314 -23.01 -42.76 20.88
CA GLU A 314 -22.60 -43.53 19.70
C GLU A 314 -23.12 -42.86 18.43
N ARG A 315 -22.34 -42.99 17.35
CA ARG A 315 -22.60 -42.39 16.04
C ARG A 315 -22.99 -43.48 15.05
N PHE A 316 -24.11 -43.27 14.37
CA PHE A 316 -24.69 -44.22 13.42
C PHE A 316 -24.89 -43.59 12.03
N VAL A 317 -25.02 -44.43 11.01
CA VAL A 317 -25.38 -44.04 9.65
C VAL A 317 -26.46 -44.96 9.11
N THR A 318 -27.48 -44.40 8.49
CA THR A 318 -28.51 -45.16 7.77
C THR A 318 -28.15 -45.28 6.28
N PRO A 319 -28.69 -46.29 5.56
CA PRO A 319 -28.54 -46.38 4.11
C PRO A 319 -28.95 -45.09 3.37
N GLU A 320 -30.09 -44.50 3.74
CA GLU A 320 -30.58 -43.23 3.17
C GLU A 320 -29.59 -42.08 3.39
N LEU A 321 -29.06 -41.93 4.62
CA LEU A 321 -28.09 -40.88 4.93
C LEU A 321 -26.77 -41.07 4.17
N LYS A 322 -26.36 -42.32 3.95
CA LYS A 322 -25.15 -42.64 3.17
C LYS A 322 -25.32 -42.30 1.69
N GLU A 323 -26.42 -42.70 1.07
CA GLU A 323 -26.72 -42.33 -0.33
C GLU A 323 -26.80 -40.82 -0.51
N TYR A 324 -27.38 -40.13 0.47
CA TYR A 324 -27.45 -38.67 0.46
C TYR A 324 -26.08 -38.02 0.59
N GLU A 325 -25.25 -38.51 1.52
CA GLU A 325 -23.86 -38.06 1.70
C GLU A 325 -23.06 -38.19 0.39
N GLU A 326 -23.14 -39.35 -0.28
CA GLU A 326 -22.45 -39.58 -1.55
C GLU A 326 -22.92 -38.60 -2.64
N LYS A 327 -24.23 -38.34 -2.73
CA LYS A 327 -24.80 -37.36 -3.68
C LYS A 327 -24.30 -35.94 -3.41
N VAL A 328 -24.32 -35.49 -2.15
CA VAL A 328 -23.89 -34.14 -1.76
C VAL A 328 -22.39 -33.95 -1.96
N LEU A 329 -21.56 -34.92 -1.54
CA LEU A 329 -20.11 -34.86 -1.73
C LEU A 329 -19.75 -34.82 -3.22
N THR A 330 -20.40 -35.65 -4.04
CA THR A 330 -20.19 -35.64 -5.50
C THR A 330 -20.60 -34.30 -6.13
N ALA A 331 -21.69 -33.69 -5.67
CA ALA A 331 -22.13 -32.37 -6.14
C ALA A 331 -21.13 -31.27 -5.73
N GLU A 332 -20.64 -31.29 -4.50
CA GLU A 332 -19.61 -30.37 -3.99
C GLU A 332 -18.30 -30.47 -4.77
N GLU A 333 -17.80 -31.68 -5.04
CA GLU A 333 -16.59 -31.90 -5.84
C GLU A 333 -16.75 -31.39 -7.26
N LYS A 334 -17.89 -31.69 -7.91
CA LYS A 334 -18.21 -31.18 -9.25
C LYS A 334 -18.33 -29.65 -9.26
N ARG A 335 -18.96 -29.07 -8.24
CA ARG A 335 -19.08 -27.62 -8.06
C ARG A 335 -17.71 -26.97 -7.97
N GLY A 336 -16.84 -27.46 -7.10
CA GLY A 336 -15.48 -26.93 -6.94
C GLY A 336 -14.63 -27.06 -8.20
N ALA A 337 -14.73 -28.20 -8.92
CA ALA A 337 -14.04 -28.39 -10.18
C ALA A 337 -14.54 -27.41 -11.27
N LEU A 338 -15.86 -27.24 -11.39
CA LEU A 338 -16.48 -26.32 -12.35
C LEU A 338 -16.14 -24.86 -12.02
N GLU A 339 -16.22 -24.43 -10.76
CA GLU A 339 -15.81 -23.08 -10.37
C GLU A 339 -14.33 -22.81 -10.67
N PHE A 340 -13.44 -23.78 -10.40
CA PHE A 340 -12.03 -23.64 -10.72
C PHE A 340 -11.80 -23.52 -12.23
N GLN A 341 -12.53 -24.27 -13.05
CA GLN A 341 -12.49 -24.15 -14.51
C GLN A 341 -12.97 -22.77 -14.99
N LEU A 342 -14.12 -22.31 -14.50
CA LEU A 342 -14.67 -20.99 -14.82
C LEU A 342 -13.73 -19.86 -14.40
N PHE A 343 -13.10 -19.99 -13.22
CA PHE A 343 -12.10 -19.02 -12.74
C PHE A 343 -10.89 -18.97 -13.66
N ASN A 344 -10.33 -20.13 -14.04
CA ASN A 344 -9.19 -20.18 -14.95
C ASN A 344 -9.52 -19.61 -16.32
N SER A 345 -10.73 -19.87 -16.85
CA SER A 345 -11.18 -19.27 -18.10
C SER A 345 -11.24 -17.74 -18.02
N LEU A 346 -11.77 -17.17 -16.93
CA LEU A 346 -11.75 -15.72 -16.73
C LEU A 346 -10.33 -15.17 -16.60
N ARG A 347 -9.46 -15.87 -15.87
CA ARG A 347 -8.04 -15.49 -15.73
C ARG A 347 -7.35 -15.46 -17.09
N GLU A 348 -7.55 -16.46 -17.93
CA GLU A 348 -6.97 -16.51 -19.28
C GLU A 348 -7.44 -15.35 -20.15
N GLN A 349 -8.72 -14.97 -20.06
CA GLN A 349 -9.25 -13.80 -20.76
C GLN A 349 -8.59 -12.48 -20.28
N VAL A 350 -8.32 -12.35 -18.98
CA VAL A 350 -7.57 -11.21 -18.43
C VAL A 350 -6.13 -11.20 -18.96
N VAL A 351 -5.44 -12.34 -18.93
CA VAL A 351 -4.06 -12.47 -19.40
C VAL A 351 -3.95 -12.17 -20.90
N ALA A 352 -4.94 -12.58 -21.70
CA ALA A 352 -4.99 -12.26 -23.13
C ALA A 352 -5.04 -10.73 -23.40
N GLN A 353 -5.54 -9.94 -22.45
CA GLN A 353 -5.62 -8.48 -22.53
C GLN A 353 -4.50 -7.76 -21.76
N ALA A 354 -3.47 -8.48 -21.30
CA ALA A 354 -2.42 -7.93 -20.43
C ALA A 354 -1.74 -6.68 -21.00
N ALA A 355 -1.45 -6.65 -22.31
CA ALA A 355 -0.84 -5.49 -22.95
C ALA A 355 -1.73 -4.24 -22.90
N GLY A 356 -3.04 -4.40 -23.13
CA GLY A 356 -4.02 -3.31 -23.03
C GLY A 356 -4.21 -2.84 -21.59
N LEU A 357 -4.29 -3.78 -20.64
CA LEU A 357 -4.37 -3.49 -19.21
C LEU A 357 -3.14 -2.72 -18.72
N LYS A 358 -1.94 -3.08 -19.18
CA LYS A 358 -0.70 -2.37 -18.85
C LYS A 358 -0.73 -0.94 -19.41
N ALA A 359 -1.05 -0.76 -20.69
CA ALA A 359 -1.11 0.57 -21.30
C ALA A 359 -2.12 1.49 -20.60
N ALA A 360 -3.26 0.94 -20.19
CA ALA A 360 -4.24 1.66 -19.36
C ALA A 360 -3.69 1.97 -17.97
N ALA A 361 -3.06 1.01 -17.29
CA ALA A 361 -2.44 1.23 -15.98
C ALA A 361 -1.36 2.33 -16.02
N ASP A 362 -0.47 2.29 -17.02
CA ASP A 362 0.55 3.32 -17.27
C ASP A 362 -0.08 4.71 -17.47
N ALA A 363 -1.21 4.77 -18.20
CA ALA A 363 -1.93 6.01 -18.42
C ALA A 363 -2.55 6.56 -17.13
N VAL A 364 -3.17 5.70 -16.30
CA VAL A 364 -3.68 6.15 -15.01
C VAL A 364 -2.53 6.56 -14.08
N ALA A 365 -1.42 5.80 -14.01
CA ALA A 365 -0.25 6.17 -13.20
C ALA A 365 0.37 7.51 -13.62
N THR A 366 0.39 7.81 -14.92
CA THR A 366 0.86 9.10 -15.43
C THR A 366 -0.08 10.23 -15.04
N LEU A 367 -1.40 10.04 -15.23
CA LEU A 367 -2.43 11.00 -14.80
C LEU A 367 -2.28 11.33 -13.32
N ASP A 368 -2.00 10.30 -12.54
CA ASP A 368 -1.90 10.33 -11.11
C ASP A 368 -0.69 11.13 -10.60
N GLY A 369 0.47 10.94 -11.24
CA GLY A 369 1.66 11.76 -11.02
C GLY A 369 1.40 13.24 -11.35
N VAL A 370 0.82 13.53 -12.51
CA VAL A 370 0.53 14.91 -12.94
C VAL A 370 -0.51 15.58 -12.03
N LEU A 371 -1.56 14.87 -11.64
CA LEU A 371 -2.57 15.37 -10.72
C LEU A 371 -1.97 15.69 -9.35
N SER A 372 -1.05 14.85 -8.86
CA SER A 372 -0.33 15.10 -7.61
C SER A 372 0.49 16.39 -7.67
N LEU A 373 1.22 16.61 -8.77
CA LEU A 373 1.96 17.86 -8.97
C LEU A 373 1.04 19.08 -9.05
N ALA A 374 -0.09 18.97 -9.76
CA ALA A 374 -1.07 20.04 -9.88
C ALA A 374 -1.72 20.40 -8.53
N ARG A 375 -2.04 19.39 -7.71
CA ARG A 375 -2.57 19.58 -6.35
C ARG A 375 -1.56 20.30 -5.46
N CYS A 376 -0.32 19.82 -5.41
CA CYS A 376 0.75 20.50 -4.67
C CYS A 376 0.91 21.95 -5.12
N ALA A 377 0.82 22.21 -6.43
CA ALA A 377 0.94 23.56 -6.95
C ALA A 377 -0.20 24.48 -6.49
N ALA A 378 -1.43 23.99 -6.53
CA ALA A 378 -2.60 24.73 -6.08
C ALA A 378 -2.59 24.97 -4.57
N GLU A 379 -2.27 23.94 -3.78
CA GLU A 379 -2.30 23.99 -2.31
C GLU A 379 -1.17 24.88 -1.75
N TYR A 380 0.02 24.80 -2.33
CA TYR A 380 1.22 25.49 -1.81
C TYR A 380 1.55 26.77 -2.57
N GLY A 381 0.67 27.18 -3.51
CA GLY A 381 0.85 28.38 -4.31
C GLY A 381 2.13 28.35 -5.13
N TYR A 382 2.42 27.24 -5.81
CA TYR A 382 3.56 27.15 -6.72
C TYR A 382 3.19 27.75 -8.08
N VAL A 383 4.21 28.22 -8.80
CA VAL A 383 4.03 28.88 -10.09
C VAL A 383 4.64 28.07 -11.22
N ARG A 384 4.07 28.19 -12.42
CA ARG A 384 4.62 27.55 -13.61
C ARG A 384 5.95 28.25 -13.96
N PRO A 385 7.09 27.54 -13.97
CA PRO A 385 8.36 28.13 -14.38
C PRO A 385 8.37 28.36 -15.90
N MET A 386 9.12 29.35 -16.34
CA MET A 386 9.54 29.49 -17.74
C MET A 386 10.82 28.69 -17.94
N LEU A 387 10.77 27.63 -18.74
CA LEU A 387 11.94 26.82 -19.11
C LEU A 387 12.39 27.22 -20.52
N ASP A 388 13.70 27.46 -20.69
CA ASP A 388 14.31 27.76 -21.99
C ASP A 388 15.72 27.14 -22.11
N GLU A 389 16.38 27.32 -23.25
CA GLU A 389 17.75 26.81 -23.50
C GLU A 389 18.85 27.83 -23.14
N SER A 390 18.49 28.95 -22.50
CA SER A 390 19.48 29.95 -22.07
C SER A 390 20.27 29.46 -20.84
N GLU A 391 21.27 30.24 -20.44
CA GLU A 391 22.01 30.04 -19.19
C GLU A 391 21.45 30.91 -18.05
N VAL A 392 20.26 31.49 -18.20
CA VAL A 392 19.64 32.35 -17.18
C VAL A 392 18.99 31.51 -16.10
N LEU A 393 19.19 31.85 -14.83
CA LEU A 393 18.45 31.31 -13.69
C LEU A 393 17.97 32.46 -12.83
N GLU A 394 16.68 32.78 -12.95
CA GLU A 394 16.03 33.83 -12.20
C GLU A 394 14.90 33.24 -11.36
N ILE A 395 14.94 33.45 -10.05
CA ILE A 395 13.92 33.02 -9.10
C ILE A 395 13.55 34.25 -8.27
N GLU A 396 12.28 34.68 -8.35
CA GLU A 396 11.72 35.77 -7.56
C GLU A 396 10.88 35.18 -6.42
N ALA A 397 11.18 35.62 -5.20
CA ALA A 397 10.58 35.16 -3.95
C ALA A 397 10.53 33.62 -3.84
N GLY A 398 11.66 32.97 -4.11
CA GLY A 398 11.79 31.52 -4.03
C GLY A 398 11.71 31.03 -2.58
N ARG A 399 11.12 29.86 -2.39
CA ARG A 399 10.93 29.20 -1.08
C ARG A 399 11.48 27.78 -1.14
N HIS A 400 12.05 27.30 -0.04
CA HIS A 400 12.53 25.92 0.02
C HIS A 400 11.33 24.96 0.21
N PRO A 401 11.03 24.05 -0.75
CA PRO A 401 9.77 23.29 -0.79
C PRO A 401 9.56 22.35 0.41
N VAL A 402 10.64 21.89 1.04
CA VAL A 402 10.58 21.08 2.27
C VAL A 402 10.56 21.94 3.54
N VAL A 403 11.53 22.85 3.71
CA VAL A 403 11.65 23.68 4.92
C VAL A 403 10.41 24.53 5.14
N GLU A 404 9.81 25.11 4.09
CA GLU A 404 8.58 25.91 4.24
C GLU A 404 7.40 25.14 4.85
N ARG A 405 7.41 23.80 4.74
CA ARG A 405 6.38 22.91 5.29
C ARG A 405 6.73 22.39 6.68
N MET A 406 7.99 22.48 7.08
CA MET A 406 8.46 22.02 8.40
C MET A 406 8.37 23.12 9.46
N LEU A 407 8.30 24.39 9.06
CA LEU A 407 8.15 25.52 9.98
C LEU A 407 6.74 25.49 10.60
N GLN A 408 6.68 25.39 11.93
CA GLN A 408 5.43 25.43 12.69
C GLN A 408 5.21 26.86 13.20
N GLY A 409 4.14 27.51 12.77
CA GLY A 409 3.77 28.87 13.25
C GLY A 409 4.60 30.02 12.67
N GLU A 410 5.68 29.73 11.93
CA GLU A 410 6.55 30.73 11.30
C GLU A 410 6.45 30.68 9.78
N ARG A 411 6.56 31.85 9.12
CA ARG A 411 6.59 31.94 7.65
C ARG A 411 8.02 31.79 7.16
N PHE A 412 8.21 30.98 6.11
CA PHE A 412 9.49 30.93 5.40
C PHE A 412 9.78 32.29 4.74
N VAL A 413 11.00 32.80 4.91
CA VAL A 413 11.44 34.05 4.28
C VAL A 413 11.88 33.76 2.83
N PRO A 414 11.15 34.27 1.82
CA PRO A 414 11.48 34.00 0.42
C PRO A 414 12.73 34.77 -0.03
N ASN A 415 13.47 34.21 -0.99
CA ASN A 415 14.73 34.78 -1.48
C ASN A 415 14.74 34.91 -3.01
N ASP A 416 15.33 36.00 -3.49
CA ASP A 416 15.58 36.24 -4.91
C ASP A 416 16.94 35.69 -5.33
N ILE A 417 17.02 35.07 -6.51
CA ILE A 417 18.26 34.55 -7.09
C ILE A 417 18.32 34.92 -8.56
N ARG A 418 19.49 35.37 -9.01
CA ARG A 418 19.79 35.64 -10.42
C ARG A 418 21.20 35.18 -10.77
N LEU A 419 21.31 34.06 -11.49
CA LEU A 419 22.55 33.63 -12.13
C LEU A 419 22.41 33.70 -13.64
N ASP A 420 23.50 34.02 -14.34
CA ASP A 420 23.58 33.89 -15.78
C ASP A 420 25.02 33.59 -16.22
N GLY A 421 25.22 33.16 -17.46
CA GLY A 421 26.54 32.78 -17.98
C GLY A 421 27.49 33.95 -18.28
N GLN A 422 27.11 35.21 -18.05
CA GLN A 422 27.89 36.38 -18.48
C GLN A 422 28.23 37.36 -17.35
N ASN A 423 27.23 37.77 -16.56
CA ASN A 423 27.31 38.83 -15.56
C ASN A 423 27.27 38.30 -14.13
N ALA A 424 26.58 37.17 -13.89
CA ALA A 424 26.34 36.65 -12.55
C ALA A 424 26.55 35.14 -12.49
N GLN A 425 27.70 34.68 -12.98
CA GLN A 425 27.98 33.25 -13.13
C GLN A 425 28.33 32.59 -11.80
N VAL A 426 29.16 33.24 -10.97
CA VAL A 426 29.56 32.75 -9.66
C VAL A 426 29.09 33.74 -8.61
N GLN A 427 28.19 33.32 -7.72
CA GLN A 427 27.78 34.12 -6.56
C GLN A 427 28.45 33.60 -5.30
N ILE A 428 29.26 34.46 -4.68
CA ILE A 428 29.85 34.20 -3.37
C ILE A 428 28.82 34.57 -2.29
N ILE A 429 28.45 33.58 -1.47
CA ILE A 429 27.46 33.74 -0.41
C ILE A 429 28.17 33.68 0.94
N THR A 430 28.25 34.82 1.62
CA THR A 430 28.82 34.94 2.97
C THR A 430 27.72 35.21 4.00
N GLY A 431 28.10 35.13 5.28
CA GLY A 431 27.20 35.40 6.41
C GLY A 431 27.40 34.41 7.56
N PRO A 432 26.83 34.69 8.74
CA PRO A 432 27.03 33.84 9.91
C PRO A 432 26.48 32.42 9.71
N ASN A 433 26.94 31.50 10.56
CA ASN A 433 26.33 30.17 10.65
C ASN A 433 24.84 30.30 10.98
N MET A 434 24.02 29.37 10.48
CA MET A 434 22.56 29.37 10.65
C MET A 434 21.80 30.53 9.98
N ALA A 435 22.47 31.41 9.22
CA ALA A 435 21.82 32.49 8.46
C ALA A 435 21.01 32.01 7.23
N GLY A 436 20.97 30.70 6.96
CA GLY A 436 20.20 30.14 5.85
C GLY A 436 20.95 29.96 4.53
N LYS A 437 22.28 30.17 4.47
CA LYS A 437 23.10 30.00 3.25
C LYS A 437 22.84 28.65 2.56
N SER A 438 23.02 27.54 3.28
CA SER A 438 22.78 26.19 2.75
C SER A 438 21.31 25.95 2.38
N THR A 439 20.37 26.62 3.07
CA THR A 439 18.93 26.54 2.75
C THR A 439 18.65 27.20 1.41
N VAL A 440 19.18 28.39 1.14
CA VAL A 440 19.01 29.08 -0.14
C VAL A 440 19.60 28.27 -1.28
N MET A 441 20.82 27.74 -1.11
CA MET A 441 21.44 26.96 -2.19
C MET A 441 20.69 25.66 -2.51
N ARG A 442 20.24 24.93 -1.47
CA ARG A 442 19.40 23.73 -1.66
C ARG A 442 18.05 24.08 -2.28
N GLN A 443 17.45 25.20 -1.89
CA GLN A 443 16.22 25.70 -2.49
C GLN A 443 16.38 25.91 -4.01
N VAL A 444 17.47 26.54 -4.45
CA VAL A 444 17.72 26.80 -5.87
C VAL A 444 17.88 25.48 -6.64
N ALA A 445 18.70 24.56 -6.12
CA ALA A 445 18.90 23.24 -6.73
C ALA A 445 17.57 22.48 -6.85
N LEU A 446 16.77 22.43 -5.79
CA LEU A 446 15.46 21.77 -5.80
C LEU A 446 14.49 22.43 -6.78
N THR A 447 14.50 23.77 -6.88
CA THR A 447 13.66 24.51 -7.82
C THR A 447 13.96 24.12 -9.27
N VAL A 448 15.25 24.01 -9.63
CA VAL A 448 15.68 23.56 -10.96
C VAL A 448 15.25 22.12 -11.23
N VAL A 449 15.47 21.21 -10.27
CA VAL A 449 15.07 19.80 -10.39
C VAL A 449 13.56 19.67 -10.58
N MET A 450 12.76 20.37 -9.77
CA MET A 450 11.30 20.37 -9.87
C MET A 450 10.83 20.89 -11.23
N ALA A 451 11.40 21.99 -11.72
CA ALA A 451 11.05 22.54 -13.02
C ALA A 451 11.35 21.56 -14.17
N GLN A 452 12.56 20.99 -14.21
CA GLN A 452 12.96 20.03 -15.24
C GLN A 452 12.24 18.67 -15.14
N ALA A 453 11.67 18.34 -13.97
CA ALA A 453 10.77 17.21 -13.80
C ALA A 453 9.33 17.49 -14.28
N GLY A 454 9.01 18.72 -14.71
CA GLY A 454 7.69 19.12 -15.19
C GLY A 454 6.74 19.65 -14.11
N SER A 455 7.24 19.90 -12.89
CA SER A 455 6.46 20.48 -11.79
C SER A 455 6.40 22.01 -11.86
N PHE A 456 5.40 22.57 -11.21
CA PHE A 456 5.41 23.96 -10.76
C PHE A 456 6.42 24.11 -9.62
N VAL A 457 6.88 25.34 -9.38
CA VAL A 457 7.98 25.62 -8.43
C VAL A 457 7.57 26.59 -7.32
N PRO A 458 8.17 26.46 -6.11
CA PRO A 458 7.89 27.31 -4.95
C PRO A 458 8.50 28.71 -5.10
N ALA A 459 7.90 29.56 -5.93
CA ALA A 459 8.35 30.93 -6.17
C ALA A 459 7.17 31.85 -6.49
N LYS A 460 7.41 33.17 -6.57
CA LYS A 460 6.45 34.12 -7.18
C LYS A 460 6.62 34.14 -8.70
N ARG A 461 7.85 34.03 -9.19
CA ARG A 461 8.18 33.90 -10.62
C ARG A 461 9.49 33.14 -10.76
N ALA A 462 9.62 32.30 -11.78
CA ALA A 462 10.86 31.60 -12.07
C ALA A 462 11.11 31.49 -13.58
N ARG A 463 12.33 31.81 -14.01
CA ARG A 463 12.87 31.54 -15.33
C ARG A 463 14.11 30.68 -15.17
N ILE A 464 14.10 29.51 -15.79
CA ILE A 464 15.10 28.47 -15.58
C ILE A 464 15.60 28.02 -16.95
N GLY A 465 16.77 28.49 -17.31
CA GLY A 465 17.55 27.96 -18.42
C GLY A 465 18.00 26.54 -18.11
N ARG A 466 17.79 25.61 -19.03
CA ARG A 466 17.96 24.18 -18.80
C ARG A 466 19.37 23.84 -18.30
N CYS A 467 19.44 23.07 -17.22
CA CYS A 467 20.67 22.52 -16.67
C CYS A 467 20.88 21.10 -17.20
N ASP A 468 22.10 20.79 -17.61
CA ASP A 468 22.50 19.43 -17.97
C ASP A 468 22.77 18.58 -16.72
N ARG A 469 23.36 19.20 -15.68
CA ARG A 469 23.71 18.58 -14.40
C ARG A 469 23.55 19.56 -13.25
N VAL A 470 23.18 19.03 -12.09
CA VAL A 470 23.21 19.75 -10.80
C VAL A 470 24.27 19.07 -9.93
N PHE A 471 25.34 19.80 -9.63
CA PHE A 471 26.41 19.34 -8.76
C PHE A 471 26.24 19.95 -7.39
N THR A 472 26.41 19.14 -6.35
CA THR A 472 26.32 19.59 -4.97
C THR A 472 27.53 19.11 -4.19
N ARG A 473 28.24 20.05 -3.58
CA ARG A 473 29.15 19.78 -2.47
C ARG A 473 28.57 20.47 -1.25
N VAL A 474 27.73 19.75 -0.52
CA VAL A 474 27.20 20.22 0.77
C VAL A 474 27.76 19.27 1.83
N GLY A 475 28.39 19.81 2.88
CA GLY A 475 29.19 19.04 3.84
C GLY A 475 28.58 17.67 4.19
N ALA A 476 29.36 16.61 3.96
CA ALA A 476 28.95 15.25 4.30
C ALA A 476 28.90 15.10 5.83
N SER A 477 27.86 14.45 6.34
CA SER A 477 27.93 13.84 7.67
C SER A 477 29.03 12.77 7.65
N ASP A 478 30.00 12.88 8.56
CA ASP A 478 31.25 12.11 8.58
C ASP A 478 31.08 10.64 8.22
N ASN A 479 31.82 10.20 7.20
CA ASN A 479 31.89 8.79 6.80
C ASN A 479 33.13 8.15 7.41
N LEU A 480 33.19 8.12 8.75
CA LEU A 480 34.29 7.51 9.54
C LEU A 480 34.55 6.04 9.18
N ALA A 481 33.59 5.34 8.57
CA ALA A 481 33.67 3.92 8.26
C ALA A 481 34.69 3.53 7.16
N ARG A 482 35.22 4.49 6.37
CA ARG A 482 36.14 4.20 5.25
C ARG A 482 37.60 4.60 5.46
N GLY A 483 37.96 5.18 6.62
CA GLY A 483 39.35 5.55 6.92
C GLY A 483 39.96 6.62 5.99
N GLN A 484 39.15 7.31 5.20
CA GLN A 484 39.60 8.41 4.33
C GLN A 484 39.47 9.75 5.07
N SER A 485 40.46 10.64 4.94
CA SER A 485 40.39 12.01 5.47
C SER A 485 39.19 12.74 4.86
N THR A 486 38.44 13.47 5.70
CA THR A 486 37.30 14.29 5.27
C THR A 486 37.71 15.28 4.18
N PHE A 487 38.92 15.84 4.29
CA PHE A 487 39.51 16.72 3.29
C PHE A 487 39.80 15.99 1.96
N MET A 488 40.28 14.75 2.00
CA MET A 488 40.54 13.99 0.77
C MET A 488 39.25 13.67 0.02
N VAL A 489 38.19 13.29 0.74
CA VAL A 489 36.86 13.07 0.14
C VAL A 489 36.33 14.36 -0.47
N GLU A 490 36.46 15.47 0.24
CA GLU A 490 36.09 16.80 -0.24
C GLU A 490 36.82 17.20 -1.53
N MET A 491 38.14 16.98 -1.58
CA MET A 491 38.94 17.29 -2.77
C MET A 491 38.62 16.35 -3.93
N SER A 492 38.35 15.06 -3.66
CA SER A 492 37.94 14.13 -4.71
C SER A 492 36.58 14.47 -5.30
N GLU A 493 35.61 14.88 -4.46
CA GLU A 493 34.30 15.36 -4.91
C GLU A 493 34.44 16.66 -5.71
N THR A 494 35.26 17.61 -5.23
CA THR A 494 35.53 18.87 -5.93
C THR A 494 36.17 18.61 -7.29
N ALA A 495 37.20 17.76 -7.36
CA ALA A 495 37.83 17.37 -8.62
C ALA A 495 36.82 16.73 -9.59
N ASN A 496 35.94 15.85 -9.08
CA ASN A 496 34.90 15.24 -9.90
C ASN A 496 33.91 16.28 -10.47
N ILE A 497 33.56 17.30 -9.68
CA ILE A 497 32.71 18.42 -10.14
C ILE A 497 33.45 19.17 -11.25
N LEU A 498 34.70 19.59 -11.01
CA LEU A 498 35.47 20.38 -11.99
C LEU A 498 35.70 19.65 -13.31
N HIS A 499 35.92 18.34 -13.29
CA HIS A 499 36.13 17.56 -14.51
C HIS A 499 34.88 17.35 -15.36
N HIS A 500 33.68 17.45 -14.78
CA HIS A 500 32.43 17.08 -15.45
C HIS A 500 31.41 18.22 -15.58
N ALA A 501 31.66 19.35 -14.92
CA ALA A 501 30.84 20.54 -15.06
C ALA A 501 30.99 21.14 -16.47
N THR A 502 29.88 21.65 -17.00
CA THR A 502 29.83 22.40 -18.26
C THR A 502 29.25 23.79 -18.00
N SER A 503 29.27 24.69 -18.99
CA SER A 503 28.63 26.01 -18.86
C SER A 503 27.13 25.94 -18.55
N LYS A 504 26.48 24.82 -18.91
CA LYS A 504 25.05 24.58 -18.63
C LYS A 504 24.80 24.02 -17.24
N SER A 505 25.82 23.62 -16.50
CA SER A 505 25.64 23.01 -15.18
C SER A 505 25.27 24.05 -14.11
N LEU A 506 24.57 23.58 -13.06
CA LEU A 506 24.35 24.31 -11.82
C LEU A 506 25.21 23.69 -10.72
N LEU A 507 26.04 24.49 -10.07
CA LEU A 507 26.91 24.07 -8.98
C LEU A 507 26.46 24.73 -7.67
N VAL A 508 26.34 23.92 -6.62
CA VAL A 508 26.09 24.35 -5.26
C VAL A 508 27.26 23.86 -4.40
N LEU A 509 28.10 24.80 -3.96
CA LEU A 509 29.32 24.52 -3.22
C LEU A 509 29.22 25.17 -1.84
N ASP A 510 29.37 24.37 -0.78
CA ASP A 510 29.26 24.80 0.61
C ASP A 510 30.56 24.49 1.34
N GLU A 511 31.26 25.54 1.80
CA GLU A 511 32.43 25.48 2.67
C GLU A 511 33.62 24.67 2.13
N ILE A 512 33.96 24.84 0.84
CA ILE A 512 35.18 24.23 0.27
C ILE A 512 36.44 24.78 0.97
N GLY A 513 37.39 23.89 1.25
CA GLY A 513 38.68 24.18 1.87
C GLY A 513 38.64 24.17 3.39
N ARG A 514 37.57 23.71 4.04
CA ARG A 514 37.44 23.77 5.51
C ARG A 514 38.27 22.71 6.24
N GLY A 515 38.57 21.58 5.60
CA GLY A 515 39.29 20.46 6.20
C GLY A 515 40.82 20.61 6.30
N THR A 516 41.39 21.79 6.04
CA THR A 516 42.84 22.05 6.00
C THR A 516 43.21 23.38 6.70
N SER A 517 44.48 23.77 6.65
CA SER A 517 44.95 25.05 7.18
C SER A 517 44.23 26.23 6.51
N THR A 518 44.02 27.33 7.24
CA THR A 518 43.23 28.46 6.74
C THR A 518 43.74 28.99 5.40
N PHE A 519 45.06 29.18 5.25
CA PHE A 519 45.63 29.71 4.01
C PHE A 519 45.55 28.72 2.86
N ASP A 520 45.76 27.42 3.11
CA ASP A 520 45.58 26.39 2.07
C ASP A 520 44.11 26.29 1.65
N GLY A 521 43.20 26.37 2.61
CA GLY A 521 41.75 26.33 2.39
C GLY A 521 41.25 27.51 1.56
N VAL A 522 41.67 28.73 1.90
CA VAL A 522 41.39 29.95 1.12
C VAL A 522 41.96 29.81 -0.29
N SER A 523 43.22 29.36 -0.42
CA SER A 523 43.88 29.23 -1.72
C SER A 523 43.16 28.24 -2.64
N ILE A 524 42.70 27.11 -2.09
CA ILE A 524 41.93 26.12 -2.84
C ILE A 524 40.56 26.69 -3.22
N ALA A 525 39.83 27.29 -2.28
CA ALA A 525 38.51 27.86 -2.56
C ALA A 525 38.60 28.94 -3.65
N TRP A 526 39.62 29.79 -3.59
CA TRP A 526 39.91 30.82 -4.59
C TRP A 526 40.17 30.20 -5.96
N ALA A 527 41.13 29.26 -6.05
CA ALA A 527 41.48 28.62 -7.31
C ALA A 527 40.29 27.89 -7.94
N VAL A 528 39.45 27.25 -7.12
CA VAL A 528 38.21 26.61 -7.58
C VAL A 528 37.22 27.64 -8.12
N ALA A 529 36.98 28.74 -7.40
CA ALA A 529 36.08 29.80 -7.84
C ALA A 529 36.55 30.45 -9.16
N GLU A 530 37.84 30.76 -9.28
CA GLU A 530 38.45 31.27 -10.51
C GLU A 530 38.34 30.28 -11.66
N HIS A 531 38.61 29.00 -11.42
CA HIS A 531 38.52 27.98 -12.48
C HIS A 531 37.08 27.82 -12.98
N LEU A 532 36.10 27.84 -12.07
CA LEU A 532 34.67 27.78 -12.43
C LEU A 532 34.24 29.00 -13.26
N HIS A 533 34.77 30.18 -12.92
CA HIS A 533 34.47 31.41 -13.65
C HIS A 533 35.18 31.47 -15.02
N ASN A 534 36.50 31.32 -15.03
CA ASN A 534 37.35 31.60 -16.20
C ASN A 534 37.36 30.47 -17.24
N HIS A 535 37.11 29.23 -16.83
CA HIS A 535 37.27 28.06 -17.71
C HIS A 535 35.99 27.25 -17.90
N VAL A 536 35.28 26.93 -16.82
CA VAL A 536 34.08 26.07 -16.93
C VAL A 536 32.86 26.87 -17.40
N GLY A 537 32.68 28.05 -16.83
CA GLY A 537 31.58 28.94 -17.15
C GLY A 537 30.23 28.52 -16.54
N ALA A 538 30.22 27.72 -15.47
CA ALA A 538 28.99 27.16 -14.90
C ALA A 538 28.30 28.11 -13.90
N ARG A 539 26.96 28.08 -13.87
CA ARG A 539 26.17 28.79 -12.83
C ARG A 539 26.50 28.20 -11.47
N THR A 540 27.07 29.01 -10.57
CA THR A 540 27.63 28.55 -9.31
C THR A 540 27.14 29.40 -8.14
N LEU A 541 26.57 28.73 -7.15
CA LEU A 541 26.36 29.27 -5.81
C LEU A 541 27.48 28.74 -4.92
N PHE A 542 28.31 29.63 -4.40
CA PHE A 542 29.48 29.28 -3.59
C PHE A 542 29.35 29.91 -2.21
N ALA A 543 28.93 29.13 -1.22
CA ALA A 543 28.94 29.57 0.17
C ALA A 543 30.31 29.36 0.83
N THR A 544 30.81 30.39 1.49
CA THR A 544 32.12 30.37 2.15
C THR A 544 32.12 31.19 3.44
N HIS A 545 33.04 30.83 4.35
CA HIS A 545 33.39 31.63 5.53
C HIS A 545 34.62 32.50 5.32
N TYR A 546 35.32 32.29 4.21
CA TYR A 546 36.50 33.07 3.84
C TYR A 546 36.06 34.41 3.27
N HIS A 547 36.20 35.45 4.08
CA HIS A 547 35.91 36.83 3.67
C HIS A 547 36.89 37.34 2.62
N GLU A 548 38.02 36.69 2.46
CA GLU A 548 39.02 36.98 1.44
C GLU A 548 38.45 36.78 0.02
N LEU A 549 37.44 35.92 -0.16
CA LEU A 549 36.79 35.69 -1.47
C LEU A 549 35.76 36.76 -1.89
N THR A 550 35.48 37.75 -1.03
CA THR A 550 34.56 38.88 -1.32
C THR A 550 35.32 40.17 -1.43
#